data_AF-A0A940G788-F1
#
_entry.id   AF-A0A940G788-F1
#
_cell.length_a   1.000
_cell.length_b   1.000
_cell.length_c   1.000
_cell.angle_alpha   90.00
_cell.angle_beta   90.00
_cell.angle_gamma   90.00
#
_symmetry.space_group_name_H-M   'P 1'
#
loop_
_entity.id
_entity.type
_entity.pdbx_description
1 polymer ?
#
loop_
_entity_poly.entity_id
_entity_poly.type
_entity_poly.pdbx_seq_one_letter_code
_entity_poly.pdbx_strand_id
1 'polypeptide(L)' 'MRTTLGICTRKARYASEQDARNAADRSGFVLRPYRCELCRQYHLTSRTKGKRIPRPVE' A
#
# COMPACT_ATOMS: atom_id res chain seq x y z
N MET A 1 5.62 -13.52 2.44
CA MET A 1 5.68 -12.97 1.07
C MET A 1 6.83 -11.96 1.00
N ARG A 2 7.98 -12.38 0.47
CA ARG A 2 9.16 -11.53 0.28
C ARG A 2 8.91 -10.65 -0.94
N THR A 3 8.90 -9.33 -0.76
CA THR A 3 8.79 -8.40 -1.88
C THR A 3 10.09 -8.51 -2.68
N THR A 4 10.03 -8.88 -3.96
CA THR A 4 11.20 -8.93 -4.85
C THR A 4 11.25 -7.67 -5.72
N LEU A 5 12.43 -7.33 -6.28
CA LEU A 5 12.58 -6.18 -7.17
C LEU A 5 11.62 -6.22 -8.36
N GLY A 6 11.40 -7.40 -8.96
CA GLY A 6 10.45 -7.57 -10.06
C GLY A 6 8.98 -7.37 -9.70
N ILE A 7 8.61 -7.51 -8.42
CA ILE A 7 7.26 -7.16 -7.93
C ILE A 7 7.19 -5.66 -7.62
N CYS A 8 8.27 -5.10 -7.08
CA CYS A 8 8.40 -3.67 -6.79
C CYS A 8 8.32 -2.81 -8.06
N THR A 9 8.93 -3.25 -9.17
CA THR A 9 8.84 -2.56 -10.48
C THR A 9 7.46 -2.63 -11.10
N ARG A 10 6.69 -3.70 -10.83
CA ARG A 10 5.31 -3.85 -11.30
C ARG A 10 4.27 -3.06 -10.51
N LYS A 11 4.65 -2.50 -9.35
CA LYS A 11 3.75 -1.72 -8.48
C LYS A 11 3.88 -0.23 -8.76
N ALA A 12 2.75 0.48 -8.68
CA ALA A 12 2.72 1.94 -8.67
C ALA A 12 3.57 2.48 -7.51
N ARG A 13 4.42 3.46 -7.81
CA ARG A 13 5.36 4.12 -6.87
C ARG A 13 4.87 5.53 -6.61
N TYR A 14 4.70 5.87 -5.35
CA TYR A 14 4.31 7.21 -4.91
C TYR A 14 5.44 7.83 -4.09
N ALA A 15 5.68 9.12 -4.31
CA ALA A 15 6.72 9.88 -3.62
C ALA A 15 6.38 10.13 -2.15
N SER A 16 5.08 10.26 -1.84
CA SER A 16 4.58 10.55 -0.51
C SER A 16 3.51 9.54 -0.06
N GLU A 17 3.33 9.44 1.26
CA GLU A 17 2.24 8.65 1.83
C GLU A 17 0.87 9.23 1.44
N GLN A 18 0.78 10.56 1.35
CA GLN A 18 -0.46 11.25 1.01
C GLN A 18 -0.88 10.98 -0.44
N ASP A 19 0.04 11.00 -1.39
CA ASP A 19 -0.24 10.64 -2.79
C ASP A 19 -0.76 9.21 -2.91
N ALA A 20 -0.12 8.29 -2.18
CA ALA A 20 -0.57 6.91 -2.15
C ALA A 20 -1.98 6.79 -1.55
N ARG A 21 -2.27 7.52 -0.46
CA ARG A 21 -3.61 7.54 0.17
C ARG A 21 -4.66 8.09 -0.80
N ASN A 22 -4.39 9.23 -1.42
CA ASN A 22 -5.30 9.83 -2.39
C ASN A 22 -5.58 8.87 -3.57
N ALA A 23 -4.56 8.14 -4.03
CA ALA A 23 -4.72 7.13 -5.06
C ALA A 23 -5.53 5.91 -4.59
N ALA A 24 -5.37 5.49 -3.33
CA ALA A 24 -6.20 4.47 -2.71
C ALA A 24 -7.67 4.90 -2.68
N ASP A 25 -7.95 6.10 -2.18
CA ASP A 25 -9.30 6.64 -2.05
C ASP A 25 -9.98 6.80 -3.43
N ARG A 26 -9.25 7.31 -4.43
CA ARG A 26 -9.74 7.40 -5.82
C ARG A 26 -10.04 6.05 -6.46
N SER A 27 -9.32 5.00 -6.07
CA SER A 27 -9.52 3.67 -6.64
C SER A 27 -10.81 2.98 -6.15
N GLY A 28 -11.38 3.45 -5.03
CA GLY A 28 -12.53 2.80 -4.38
C GLY A 28 -12.21 1.46 -3.71
N PHE A 29 -10.95 1.01 -3.75
CA PHE A 29 -10.50 -0.20 -3.07
C PHE A 29 -9.87 0.12 -1.71
N VAL A 30 -10.04 -0.78 -0.74
CA VAL A 30 -9.37 -0.70 0.56
C VAL A 30 -7.88 -1.03 0.39
N LEU A 31 -7.11 -0.05 -0.06
CA LEU A 31 -5.66 -0.13 -0.20
C LEU A 31 -4.99 0.60 0.94
N ARG A 32 -3.90 0.03 1.47
CA ARG A 32 -3.06 0.69 2.48
C ARG A 32 -1.72 1.08 1.87
N PRO A 33 -1.25 2.33 2.09
CA PRO A 33 0.12 2.70 1.76
C PRO A 33 1.09 1.97 2.68
N TYR A 34 2.21 1.53 2.13
CA TYR A 34 3.35 1.02 2.90
C TYR A 34 4.65 1.46 2.26
N ARG A 35 5.66 1.72 3.09
CA ARG A 35 7.01 2.05 2.62
C ARG A 35 7.74 0.79 2.22
N CYS A 36 8.26 0.77 1.00
CA CYS A 36 9.02 -0.35 0.49
C CYS A 36 10.46 -0.31 1.00
N GLU A 37 10.98 -1.40 1.54
CA GLU A 37 12.37 -1.48 1.98
C GLU A 37 13.37 -1.51 0.80
N LEU A 38 12.91 -1.89 -0.40
CA LEU A 38 13.75 -2.00 -1.60
C LEU A 38 13.95 -0.64 -2.29
N CYS A 39 12.86 0.02 -2.70
CA CYS A 39 12.92 1.26 -3.46
C CYS A 39 12.76 2.51 -2.59
N ARG A 40 12.45 2.34 -1.29
CA ARG A 40 12.19 3.42 -0.32
C ARG A 40 11.02 4.35 -0.65
N GLN A 41 10.27 4.04 -1.72
CA GLN A 41 9.03 4.72 -2.13
C GLN A 41 7.80 4.12 -1.44
N TYR A 42 6.67 4.81 -1.58
CA TYR A 42 5.38 4.33 -1.09
C TYR A 42 4.67 3.48 -2.14
N HIS A 43 4.13 2.35 -1.70
CA HIS A 43 3.35 1.44 -2.53
C HIS A 43 1.99 1.16 -1.89
N LEU A 44 1.05 0.73 -2.72
CA LEU A 44 -0.27 0.27 -2.27
C LEU A 44 -0.31 -1.24 -2.13
N THR A 45 -1.00 -1.68 -1.08
CA THR A 45 -1.32 -3.08 -0.84
C THR A 45 -2.78 -3.25 -0.46
N SER A 46 -3.47 -4.15 -1.16
CA SER A 46 -4.81 -4.64 -0.82
C SER A 46 -4.78 -5.74 0.25
N ARG A 47 -3.59 -6.15 0.72
CA ARG A 47 -3.48 -7.20 1.74
C ARG A 47 -4.05 -6.70 3.06
N THR A 48 -5.30 -7.06 3.31
CA THR A 48 -5.97 -7.05 4.61
C THR A 48 -5.71 -8.33 5.41
N LYS A 49 -5.34 -9.43 4.72
CA LYS A 49 -5.08 -10.74 5.33
C LYS A 49 -3.90 -10.67 6.31
N GLY A 50 -4.19 -10.75 7.61
CA GLY A 50 -3.21 -10.78 8.71
C GLY A 50 -2.90 -9.44 9.38
N LYS A 51 -3.43 -8.31 8.90
CA LYS A 51 -3.43 -7.06 9.70
C LYS A 51 -4.75 -7.01 10.46
N ARG A 52 -4.70 -7.01 11.80
CA ARG A 52 -5.86 -6.71 12.65
C ARG A 52 -6.54 -5.47 12.08
N ILE A 53 -7.72 -5.66 11.47
CA ILE A 53 -8.59 -4.55 11.12
C ILE A 53 -9.03 -4.03 12.48
N PRO A 54 -8.65 -2.80 12.91
CA PRO A 54 -9.27 -2.24 14.09
C PRO A 54 -10.77 -2.25 13.79
N ARG A 55 -11.54 -2.93 14.64
CA ARG A 55 -13.00 -2.97 14.50
C ARG A 55 -13.46 -1.52 14.35
N PRO A 56 -14.32 -1.20 13.37
CA PRO A 56 -14.98 0.10 13.40
C PRO A 56 -15.63 0.22 14.78
N VAL A 57 -15.28 1.30 15.47
CA VAL A 57 -16.01 1.74 16.65
C VAL A 57 -17.33 2.29 16.10
N GLU A 58 -18.41 1.59 16.42
CA GLU A 58 -19.79 2.03 16.20
C GLU A 58 -20.14 3.14 17.20
#